data_AF-A0A522FP98-F1
#
_entry.id   AF-A0A522FP98-F1
#
_cell.length_a   1.000
_cell.length_b   1.000
_cell.length_c   1.000
_cell.angle_alpha   90.00
_cell.angle_beta   90.00
_cell.angle_gamma   90.00
#
_symmetry.space_group_name_H-M   'P 1'
#
loop_
_entity.id
_entity.type
_entity.pdbx_description
1 polymer ?
#
loop_
_entity_poly.entity_id
_entity_poly.type
_entity_poly.pdbx_seq_one_letter_code
_entity_poly.pdbx_strand_id
1 'polypeptide(L)'
;MENHNFQNSSLTPKNVFEVLEKNNIKQRFGDVIFDLCLWLITWISNESLKWKFESVPISSLFLRKICSHNDKQVIKILIDAGIIVKTMEANYFVKESNEYCINKKFTASKTNSLMPRFYRSSTLQRRIARNYRQDLLQNKLNKKLESNFLYKMLTEKTSFNSDASMEYISNTYIESSQEYKIRYETINYLREGFIWGHYARHCNRFYSTFTQLPSDLRPFVVIDKEQTDKVYFDICNSQVQMFIFDILSKNKDLLETKDSARFFELVSNNDKDFYSEMIQIIDVDETRDTIKPLFSHLLYNINSRFIGLVNDSKLKDFYVKFKLHFPTVWQYLQKIKSNKTACSKFSVLLMNLESDFILNKVAKKLYKENIALVTIHDEFMVNREHEFRAEEIFVEESLKYFGNVLKYKKSII
;
A
#
# COMPACT_ATOMS: atom_id res chain seq x y z
N MET A 1 -42.08 -31.05 5.19
CA MET A 1 -40.89 -31.01 4.30
C MET A 1 -41.24 -30.11 3.14
N GLU A 2 -40.91 -28.83 3.25
CA GLU A 2 -41.10 -27.86 2.18
C GLU A 2 -39.82 -27.80 1.33
N ASN A 3 -39.94 -28.14 0.05
CA ASN A 3 -38.86 -28.04 -0.93
C ASN A 3 -38.69 -26.56 -1.32
N HIS A 4 -37.70 -25.89 -0.74
CA HIS A 4 -37.22 -24.63 -1.29
C HIS A 4 -36.37 -24.90 -2.53
N ASN A 5 -36.96 -24.65 -3.71
CA ASN A 5 -36.23 -24.55 -4.97
C ASN A 5 -35.29 -23.34 -4.93
N PHE A 6 -34.01 -23.59 -4.63
CA PHE A 6 -32.95 -22.61 -4.88
C PHE A 6 -32.65 -22.57 -6.39
N GLN A 7 -33.01 -21.46 -7.04
CA GLN A 7 -32.60 -21.18 -8.41
C GLN A 7 -31.08 -21.02 -8.50
N ASN A 8 -30.50 -21.45 -9.62
CA ASN A 8 -29.08 -21.38 -9.96
C ASN A 8 -28.57 -19.92 -10.05
N SER A 9 -28.19 -19.30 -8.93
CA SER A 9 -27.42 -18.05 -8.92
C SER A 9 -25.92 -18.34 -8.82
N SER A 10 -25.12 -17.74 -9.69
CA SER A 10 -23.65 -17.75 -9.59
C SER A 10 -23.20 -17.04 -8.31
N LEU A 11 -22.10 -17.49 -7.69
CA LEU A 11 -21.49 -16.72 -6.59
C LEU A 11 -20.90 -15.44 -7.20
N THR A 12 -21.51 -14.30 -6.90
CA THR A 12 -20.96 -12.98 -7.19
C THR A 12 -20.63 -12.30 -5.87
N PRO A 13 -19.66 -11.36 -5.83
CA PRO A 13 -19.43 -10.53 -4.65
C PRO A 13 -20.74 -9.92 -4.12
N LYS A 14 -21.60 -9.43 -5.03
CA LYS A 14 -22.93 -8.90 -4.72
C LYS A 14 -23.81 -9.86 -3.90
N ASN A 15 -23.90 -11.13 -4.29
CA ASN A 15 -24.69 -12.14 -3.56
C ASN A 15 -24.12 -12.43 -2.16
N VAL A 16 -22.81 -12.33 -1.99
CA VAL A 16 -22.16 -12.48 -0.67
C VAL A 16 -22.44 -11.25 0.20
N PHE A 17 -22.35 -10.05 -0.36
CA PHE A 17 -22.67 -8.81 0.37
C PHE A 17 -24.13 -8.70 0.78
N GLU A 18 -25.08 -9.10 -0.07
CA GLU A 18 -26.51 -9.16 0.29
C GLU A 18 -26.78 -10.10 1.48
N VAL A 19 -26.08 -11.23 1.55
CA VAL A 19 -26.15 -12.16 2.70
C VAL A 19 -25.51 -11.55 3.95
N LEU A 20 -24.41 -10.82 3.81
CA LEU A 20 -23.73 -10.16 4.93
C LEU A 20 -24.55 -8.99 5.50
N GLU A 21 -25.16 -8.19 4.63
CA GLU A 21 -26.03 -7.06 4.97
C GLU A 21 -27.30 -7.53 5.68
N LYS A 22 -27.94 -8.59 5.17
CA LYS A 22 -29.09 -9.25 5.81
C LYS A 22 -28.79 -9.75 7.24
N ASN A 23 -27.52 -10.01 7.55
CA ASN A 23 -27.06 -10.48 8.86
C ASN A 23 -26.46 -9.37 9.74
N ASN A 24 -26.60 -8.08 9.38
CA ASN A 24 -26.06 -6.93 10.13
C ASN A 24 -24.53 -6.99 10.33
N ILE A 25 -23.83 -7.55 9.35
CA ILE A 25 -22.38 -7.68 9.39
C ILE A 25 -21.74 -6.45 8.78
N LYS A 26 -20.91 -5.74 9.55
CA LYS A 26 -20.19 -4.54 9.08
C LYS A 26 -19.35 -4.89 7.84
N GLN A 27 -19.36 -4.02 6.83
CA GLN A 27 -18.68 -4.16 5.53
C GLN A 27 -17.25 -4.74 5.62
N ARG A 28 -16.42 -4.26 6.55
CA ARG A 28 -15.05 -4.77 6.80
C ARG A 28 -14.98 -6.24 7.26
N PHE A 29 -15.99 -6.74 7.96
CA PHE A 29 -16.10 -8.17 8.31
C PHE A 29 -16.58 -8.98 7.10
N GLY A 30 -17.34 -8.35 6.21
CA GLY A 30 -17.72 -8.88 4.91
C GLY A 30 -16.53 -9.14 3.99
N ASP A 31 -15.60 -8.19 3.87
CA ASP A 31 -14.39 -8.34 3.05
C ASP A 31 -13.50 -9.49 3.55
N VAL A 32 -13.35 -9.60 4.88
CA VAL A 32 -12.59 -10.69 5.51
C VAL A 32 -13.25 -12.04 5.27
N ILE A 33 -14.59 -12.10 5.35
CA ILE A 33 -15.33 -13.33 5.05
C ILE A 33 -15.23 -13.67 3.57
N PHE A 34 -15.32 -12.68 2.68
CA PHE A 34 -15.17 -12.87 1.24
C PHE A 34 -13.79 -13.40 0.88
N ASP A 35 -12.72 -12.81 1.45
CA ASP A 35 -11.35 -13.31 1.33
C ASP A 35 -11.19 -14.73 1.90
N LEU A 36 -11.86 -15.03 3.02
CA LEU A 36 -11.89 -16.37 3.61
C LEU A 36 -12.60 -17.38 2.71
N CYS A 37 -13.72 -16.99 2.11
CA CYS A 37 -14.49 -17.78 1.16
C CYS A 37 -13.67 -18.07 -0.09
N LEU A 38 -13.06 -17.05 -0.69
CA LEU A 38 -12.15 -17.21 -1.83
C LEU A 38 -10.96 -18.09 -1.47
N TRP A 39 -10.37 -17.92 -0.28
CA TRP A 39 -9.26 -18.73 0.18
C TRP A 39 -9.65 -20.20 0.38
N LEU A 40 -10.80 -20.47 1.01
CA LEU A 40 -11.34 -21.83 1.14
C LEU A 40 -11.56 -22.43 -0.25
N ILE A 41 -12.30 -21.75 -1.12
CA ILE A 41 -12.57 -22.21 -2.49
C ILE A 41 -11.26 -22.49 -3.26
N THR A 42 -10.24 -21.65 -3.09
CA THR A 42 -8.91 -21.80 -3.72
C THR A 42 -8.13 -22.99 -3.17
N TRP A 43 -8.07 -23.14 -1.85
CA TRP A 43 -7.38 -24.26 -1.20
C TRP A 43 -8.04 -25.59 -1.61
N ILE A 44 -9.37 -25.61 -1.61
CA ILE A 44 -10.19 -26.75 -2.04
C ILE A 44 -9.99 -27.07 -3.51
N SER A 45 -9.96 -26.09 -4.42
CA SER A 45 -9.75 -26.37 -5.85
C SER A 45 -8.36 -26.95 -6.15
N ASN A 46 -7.36 -26.64 -5.32
CA ASN A 46 -6.01 -27.19 -5.45
C ASN A 46 -5.85 -28.57 -4.79
N GLU A 47 -6.55 -28.83 -3.68
CA GLU A 47 -6.53 -30.15 -3.03
C GLU A 47 -7.51 -31.12 -3.68
N SER A 48 -8.69 -30.71 -4.16
CA SER A 48 -9.69 -31.58 -4.81
C SER A 48 -9.18 -32.28 -6.07
N LEU A 49 -8.14 -31.74 -6.73
CA LEU A 49 -7.43 -32.43 -7.82
C LEU A 49 -6.74 -33.73 -7.37
N LYS A 50 -6.51 -33.92 -6.07
CA LYS A 50 -5.89 -35.13 -5.49
C LYS A 50 -6.89 -36.12 -4.91
N TRP A 51 -8.16 -35.75 -4.75
CA TRP A 51 -9.15 -36.53 -4.00
C TRP A 51 -10.36 -36.85 -4.91
N LYS A 52 -10.65 -38.14 -5.15
CA LYS A 52 -11.81 -38.62 -5.94
C LYS A 52 -13.16 -38.54 -5.20
N PHE A 53 -13.29 -37.69 -4.18
CA PHE A 53 -14.50 -37.63 -3.36
C PHE A 53 -15.46 -36.56 -3.87
N GLU A 54 -16.76 -36.85 -3.78
CA GLU A 54 -17.83 -35.93 -4.19
C GLU A 54 -17.98 -34.69 -3.28
N SER A 55 -17.33 -34.69 -2.12
CA SER A 55 -17.25 -33.56 -1.21
C SER A 55 -15.91 -33.58 -0.46
N VAL A 56 -15.37 -32.40 -0.17
CA VAL A 56 -14.11 -32.27 0.59
C VAL A 56 -14.47 -31.99 2.06
N PRO A 57 -14.21 -32.91 2.99
CA PRO A 57 -14.48 -32.69 4.40
C PRO A 57 -13.55 -31.60 4.95
N ILE A 58 -14.12 -30.69 5.73
CA ILE A 58 -13.44 -29.64 6.46
C ILE A 58 -13.67 -29.88 7.94
N SER A 59 -12.59 -30.17 8.68
CA SER A 59 -12.71 -30.34 10.12
C SER A 59 -13.11 -29.03 10.81
N SER A 60 -14.00 -29.11 11.80
CA SER A 60 -14.35 -27.95 12.65
C SER A 60 -13.11 -27.31 13.29
N LEU A 61 -12.06 -28.10 13.54
CA LEU A 61 -10.81 -27.64 14.14
C LEU A 61 -9.99 -26.79 13.16
N PHE A 62 -10.03 -27.14 11.87
CA PHE A 62 -9.44 -26.33 10.80
C PHE A 62 -10.21 -25.01 10.61
N LEU A 63 -11.54 -25.06 10.53
CA LEU A 63 -12.37 -23.83 10.47
C LEU A 63 -12.14 -22.95 11.70
N ARG A 64 -12.05 -23.53 12.89
CA ARG A 64 -11.69 -22.80 14.12
C ARG A 64 -10.32 -22.13 14.05
N LYS A 65 -9.32 -22.84 13.51
CA LYS A 65 -7.96 -22.31 13.33
C LYS A 65 -7.92 -21.13 12.36
N ILE A 66 -8.77 -21.15 11.33
CA ILE A 66 -8.86 -20.12 10.30
C ILE A 66 -9.71 -18.93 10.76
N CYS A 67 -10.88 -19.19 11.35
CA CYS A 67 -11.86 -18.19 11.75
C CYS A 67 -11.55 -17.55 13.11
N SER A 68 -10.56 -18.06 13.86
CA SER A 68 -10.14 -17.58 15.18
C SER A 68 -11.31 -17.48 16.18
N HIS A 69 -11.34 -16.46 17.06
CA HIS A 69 -12.33 -16.33 18.17
C HIS A 69 -13.79 -16.12 17.73
N ASN A 70 -14.07 -15.95 16.43
CA ASN A 70 -15.41 -15.78 15.86
C ASN A 70 -15.86 -16.97 15.01
N ASP A 71 -15.26 -18.14 15.23
CA ASP A 71 -15.54 -19.39 14.52
C ASP A 71 -17.04 -19.67 14.32
N LYS A 72 -17.86 -19.55 15.37
CA LYS A 72 -19.30 -19.85 15.28
C LYS A 72 -20.05 -18.92 14.34
N GLN A 73 -19.77 -17.62 14.36
CA GLN A 73 -20.45 -16.64 13.50
C GLN A 73 -20.00 -16.79 12.06
N VAL A 74 -18.70 -16.91 11.80
CA VAL A 74 -18.15 -17.09 10.46
C VAL A 74 -18.64 -18.39 9.84
N ILE A 75 -18.59 -19.50 10.59
CA ILE A 75 -19.12 -20.80 10.15
C ILE A 75 -20.62 -20.68 9.83
N LYS A 76 -21.39 -20.00 10.67
CA LYS A 76 -22.82 -19.77 10.40
C LYS A 76 -23.02 -19.00 9.10
N ILE A 77 -22.25 -17.93 8.86
CA ILE A 77 -22.33 -17.15 7.62
C ILE A 77 -21.97 -17.99 6.39
N LEU A 78 -20.95 -18.84 6.50
CA LEU A 78 -20.57 -19.76 5.42
C LEU A 78 -21.66 -20.79 5.13
N ILE A 79 -22.39 -21.24 6.16
CA ILE A 79 -23.55 -22.13 6.02
C ILE A 79 -24.74 -21.38 5.41
N ASP A 80 -25.04 -20.18 5.90
CA ASP A 80 -26.16 -19.35 5.45
C ASP A 80 -25.96 -18.90 3.99
N ALA A 81 -24.71 -18.65 3.57
CA ALA A 81 -24.32 -18.41 2.18
C ALA A 81 -24.34 -19.70 1.32
N GLY A 82 -24.56 -20.85 1.95
CA GLY A 82 -24.56 -22.17 1.33
C GLY A 82 -23.20 -22.61 0.80
N ILE A 83 -22.10 -21.95 1.20
CA ILE A 83 -20.72 -22.22 0.78
C ILE A 83 -20.24 -23.53 1.37
N ILE A 84 -20.52 -23.73 2.66
CA ILE A 84 -20.32 -25.00 3.34
C ILE A 84 -21.67 -25.54 3.82
N VAL A 85 -21.77 -26.86 3.94
CA VAL A 85 -22.92 -27.58 4.45
C VAL A 85 -22.42 -28.39 5.65
N LYS A 86 -23.15 -28.33 6.75
CA LYS A 86 -22.87 -29.18 7.91
C LYS A 86 -23.29 -30.61 7.58
N THR A 87 -22.36 -31.57 7.62
CA THR A 87 -22.67 -32.99 7.40
C THR A 87 -23.05 -33.61 8.75
N MET A 88 -24.17 -34.32 8.80
CA MET A 88 -24.63 -34.98 10.03
C MET A 88 -24.03 -36.39 10.22
N GLU A 89 -23.29 -36.90 9.24
CA GLU A 89 -22.84 -38.28 9.22
C GLU A 89 -21.36 -38.38 8.84
N ALA A 90 -20.49 -38.46 9.83
CA ALA A 90 -19.26 -39.25 9.69
C ALA A 90 -18.83 -39.79 11.06
N ASN A 91 -19.00 -41.09 11.20
CA ASN A 91 -18.26 -41.90 12.16
C ASN A 91 -16.83 -42.02 11.65
N TYR A 92 -15.93 -41.11 12.04
CA TYR A 92 -14.51 -41.42 12.08
C TYR A 92 -13.97 -41.02 13.45
N PHE A 93 -13.80 -42.04 14.29
CA PHE A 93 -12.98 -42.11 15.50
C PHE A 93 -12.58 -40.75 16.09
N VAL A 94 -13.30 -40.32 17.14
CA VAL A 94 -12.99 -39.26 18.15
C VAL A 94 -14.08 -38.17 18.24
N LYS A 95 -14.80 -38.19 19.38
CA LYS A 95 -15.67 -37.16 20.01
C LYS A 95 -16.15 -35.94 19.16
N GLU A 96 -17.47 -35.87 18.97
CA GLU A 96 -18.34 -34.66 18.89
C GLU A 96 -17.78 -33.42 18.14
N SER A 97 -17.14 -33.62 17.00
CA SER A 97 -16.71 -32.53 16.13
C SER A 97 -17.71 -32.40 14.98
N ASN A 98 -18.38 -31.26 14.84
CA ASN A 98 -19.18 -30.97 13.65
C ASN A 98 -18.30 -31.09 12.41
N GLU A 99 -18.74 -31.88 11.42
CA GLU A 99 -18.10 -31.91 10.11
C GLU A 99 -18.82 -30.97 9.15
N TYR A 100 -18.04 -30.36 8.25
CA TYR A 100 -18.53 -29.45 7.24
C TYR A 100 -17.97 -29.89 5.90
N CYS A 101 -18.78 -29.83 4.85
CA CYS A 101 -18.33 -30.05 3.47
C CYS A 101 -18.62 -28.80 2.64
N ILE A 102 -17.82 -28.51 1.62
CA ILE A 102 -18.17 -27.46 0.65
C ILE A 102 -19.35 -27.93 -0.17
N ASN A 103 -20.29 -27.02 -0.43
CA ASN A 103 -21.41 -27.31 -1.30
C ASN A 103 -20.92 -27.59 -2.73
N LYS A 104 -21.41 -28.68 -3.34
CA LYS A 104 -21.00 -29.16 -4.68
C LYS A 104 -21.09 -28.07 -5.76
N LYS A 105 -22.00 -27.10 -5.61
CA LYS A 105 -22.14 -25.96 -6.53
C LYS A 105 -20.90 -25.05 -6.60
N PHE A 106 -20.00 -25.12 -5.61
CA PHE A 106 -18.75 -24.35 -5.56
C PHE A 106 -17.50 -25.18 -5.86
N THR A 107 -17.62 -26.51 -5.99
CA THR A 107 -16.50 -27.39 -6.37
C THR A 107 -16.47 -27.69 -7.87
N ALA A 108 -17.56 -27.44 -8.60
CA ALA A 108 -17.65 -27.68 -10.04
C ALA A 108 -17.03 -26.54 -10.86
N SER A 109 -15.88 -26.82 -11.51
CA SER A 109 -15.21 -26.26 -12.72
C SER A 109 -15.24 -24.76 -13.08
N LYS A 110 -16.09 -23.90 -12.50
CA LYS A 110 -16.17 -22.46 -12.80
C LYS A 110 -15.22 -21.59 -11.97
N THR A 111 -14.59 -22.15 -10.93
CA THR A 111 -13.68 -21.42 -10.02
C THR A 111 -12.33 -21.04 -10.64
N ASN A 112 -11.94 -21.65 -11.75
CA ASN A 112 -10.72 -21.26 -12.47
C ASN A 112 -10.77 -19.85 -13.07
N SER A 113 -11.98 -19.29 -13.28
CA SER A 113 -12.17 -17.93 -13.83
C SER A 113 -12.09 -16.82 -12.78
N LEU A 114 -12.21 -17.16 -11.49
CA LEU A 114 -12.24 -16.20 -10.37
C LEU A 114 -10.88 -16.10 -9.65
N MET A 115 -9.79 -16.53 -10.28
CA MET A 115 -8.47 -16.62 -9.65
C MET A 115 -7.55 -15.48 -10.12
N PRO A 116 -7.36 -14.39 -9.35
CA PRO A 116 -6.17 -13.57 -9.47
C PRO A 116 -4.95 -14.43 -9.16
N ARG A 117 -3.93 -14.41 -10.02
CA ARG A 117 -2.65 -15.14 -9.88
C ARG A 117 -1.90 -14.88 -8.55
N PHE A 118 -2.39 -13.99 -7.70
CA PHE A 118 -1.74 -13.47 -6.50
C PHE A 118 -1.88 -14.36 -5.23
N TYR A 119 -2.80 -15.32 -5.16
CA TYR A 119 -3.14 -16.01 -3.91
C TYR A 119 -2.33 -17.28 -3.55
N ARG A 120 -1.33 -17.68 -4.36
CA ARG A 120 -0.57 -18.93 -4.16
C ARG A 120 0.57 -18.87 -3.12
N SER A 121 0.82 -17.72 -2.50
CA SER A 121 1.96 -17.54 -1.58
C SER A 121 1.60 -17.89 -0.13
N SER A 122 2.21 -18.94 0.44
CA SER A 122 2.09 -19.28 1.88
C SER A 122 2.64 -18.19 2.82
N THR A 123 3.44 -17.28 2.26
CA THR A 123 3.93 -16.06 2.91
C THR A 123 2.84 -14.99 2.99
N LEU A 124 2.05 -14.83 1.92
CA LEU A 124 0.88 -13.93 1.88
C LEU A 124 -0.21 -14.41 2.85
N GLN A 125 -0.44 -15.73 2.91
CA GLN A 125 -1.37 -16.37 3.86
C GLN A 125 -1.00 -16.09 5.33
N ARG A 126 0.29 -16.23 5.68
CA ARG A 126 0.78 -15.88 7.04
C ARG A 126 0.74 -14.38 7.32
N ARG A 127 0.83 -13.54 6.28
CA ARG A 127 0.78 -12.08 6.38
C ARG A 127 -0.65 -11.59 6.59
N ILE A 128 -1.63 -12.11 5.86
CA ILE A 128 -3.06 -11.78 6.03
C ILE A 128 -3.56 -12.16 7.43
N ALA A 129 -3.32 -13.40 7.87
CA ALA A 129 -3.74 -13.85 9.20
C ALA A 129 -3.05 -13.08 10.35
N ARG A 130 -1.79 -12.67 10.16
CA ARG A 130 -1.06 -11.83 11.12
C ARG A 130 -1.58 -10.40 11.13
N ASN A 131 -1.87 -9.83 9.97
CA ASN A 131 -2.42 -8.48 9.83
C ASN A 131 -3.82 -8.40 10.44
N TYR A 132 -4.69 -9.37 10.17
CA TYR A 132 -6.04 -9.42 10.75
C TYR A 132 -6.04 -9.52 12.29
N ARG A 133 -5.19 -10.39 12.85
CA ARG A 133 -5.03 -10.55 14.30
C ARG A 133 -4.46 -9.29 14.95
N GLN A 134 -3.64 -8.54 14.23
CA GLN A 134 -3.05 -7.29 14.70
C GLN A 134 -4.00 -6.11 14.53
N ASP A 135 -4.79 -6.03 13.46
CA ASP A 135 -5.83 -5.01 13.28
C ASP A 135 -6.91 -5.11 14.36
N LEU A 136 -7.28 -6.33 14.78
CA LEU A 136 -8.17 -6.54 15.91
C LEU A 136 -7.59 -6.03 17.24
N LEU A 137 -6.26 -6.12 17.43
CA LEU A 137 -5.56 -5.60 18.61
C LEU A 137 -5.31 -4.09 18.51
N GLN A 138 -5.01 -3.59 17.32
CA GLN A 138 -4.76 -2.18 17.01
C GLN A 138 -6.07 -1.40 17.11
N ASN A 139 -7.22 -1.95 16.72
CA ASN A 139 -8.53 -1.32 16.90
C ASN A 139 -8.93 -1.15 18.38
N LYS A 140 -8.37 -1.95 19.29
CA LYS A 140 -8.47 -1.70 20.75
C LYS A 140 -7.52 -0.60 21.24
N LEU A 141 -6.40 -0.35 20.55
CA LEU A 141 -5.41 0.69 20.84
C LEU A 141 -5.69 2.03 20.12
N ASN A 142 -6.41 2.01 18.99
CA ASN A 142 -6.80 3.15 18.15
C ASN A 142 -7.96 3.98 18.75
N LYS A 143 -8.09 3.93 20.08
CA LYS A 143 -9.03 4.73 20.88
C LYS A 143 -8.70 6.23 20.90
N LYS A 144 -7.86 6.73 19.98
CA LYS A 144 -7.58 8.16 19.80
C LYS A 144 -8.14 8.60 18.46
N LEU A 145 -9.41 9.02 18.50
CA LEU A 145 -10.29 9.46 17.40
C LEU A 145 -9.72 10.50 16.40
N GLU A 146 -8.49 10.98 16.59
CA GLU A 146 -7.75 11.76 15.58
C GLU A 146 -7.11 10.88 14.48
N SER A 147 -6.99 9.56 14.68
CA SER A 147 -6.30 8.64 13.76
C SER A 147 -7.16 8.11 12.61
N ASN A 148 -8.39 8.59 12.41
CA ASN A 148 -9.27 8.11 11.34
C ASN A 148 -9.59 9.17 10.27
N PHE A 149 -8.99 10.36 10.33
CA PHE A 149 -9.32 11.43 9.39
C PHE A 149 -8.97 11.06 7.94
N LEU A 150 -7.83 10.38 7.71
CA LEU A 150 -7.45 9.91 6.37
C LEU A 150 -8.41 8.86 5.84
N TYR A 151 -8.87 7.93 6.68
CA TYR A 151 -9.88 6.97 6.27
C TYR A 151 -11.24 7.65 6.02
N LYS A 152 -11.58 8.67 6.82
CA LYS A 152 -12.79 9.47 6.65
C LYS A 152 -12.75 10.23 5.32
N MET A 153 -11.67 10.95 5.03
CA MET A 153 -11.48 11.60 3.72
C MET A 153 -11.58 10.57 2.60
N LEU A 154 -10.88 9.45 2.73
CA LEU A 154 -10.89 8.39 1.73
C LEU A 154 -12.30 7.82 1.48
N THR A 155 -13.10 7.57 2.51
CA THR A 155 -14.40 6.89 2.32
C THR A 155 -15.59 7.84 2.12
N GLU A 156 -15.52 9.06 2.65
CA GLU A 156 -16.64 10.02 2.59
C GLU A 156 -16.43 11.12 1.55
N LYS A 157 -15.17 11.45 1.26
CA LYS A 157 -14.78 12.59 0.40
C LYS A 157 -14.12 12.17 -0.90
N THR A 158 -13.96 10.87 -1.17
CA THR A 158 -13.34 10.43 -2.42
C THR A 158 -14.16 9.36 -3.10
N SER A 159 -14.22 9.45 -4.43
CA SER A 159 -14.84 8.46 -5.29
C SER A 159 -14.02 8.33 -6.57
N PHE A 160 -14.52 7.57 -7.54
CA PHE A 160 -13.81 7.32 -8.78
C PHE A 160 -14.79 7.32 -9.95
N ASN A 161 -14.46 8.05 -11.02
CA ASN A 161 -15.27 8.12 -12.23
C ASN A 161 -14.98 6.90 -13.12
N SER A 162 -15.57 5.77 -12.75
CA SER A 162 -15.34 4.49 -13.42
C SER A 162 -15.72 4.53 -14.90
N ASP A 163 -16.78 5.24 -15.28
CA ASP A 163 -17.28 5.23 -16.65
C ASP A 163 -16.35 6.00 -17.60
N ALA A 164 -15.93 7.21 -17.21
CA ALA A 164 -14.95 7.97 -17.98
C ALA A 164 -13.60 7.23 -18.05
N SER A 165 -13.19 6.56 -16.96
CA SER A 165 -11.95 5.78 -16.96
C SER A 165 -12.03 4.55 -17.86
N MET A 166 -13.19 3.91 -17.95
CA MET A 166 -13.43 2.77 -18.85
C MET A 166 -13.30 3.20 -20.30
N GLU A 167 -13.96 4.30 -20.68
CA GLU A 167 -13.86 4.87 -22.02
C GLU A 167 -12.40 5.20 -22.37
N TYR A 168 -11.67 5.84 -21.45
CA TYR A 168 -10.26 6.15 -21.63
C TYR A 168 -9.41 4.91 -21.92
N ILE A 169 -9.56 3.82 -21.15
CA ILE A 169 -8.72 2.64 -21.37
C ILE A 169 -9.08 1.88 -22.65
N SER A 170 -10.35 1.87 -23.05
CA SER A 170 -10.80 1.28 -24.32
C SER A 170 -10.25 2.03 -25.53
N ASN A 171 -10.06 3.35 -25.41
CA ASN A 171 -9.49 4.17 -26.46
C ASN A 171 -7.95 4.19 -26.47
N THR A 172 -7.31 3.91 -25.32
CA THR A 172 -5.85 4.04 -25.15
C THR A 172 -5.10 2.72 -25.30
N TYR A 173 -5.71 1.61 -24.89
CA TYR A 173 -5.03 0.31 -24.81
C TYR A 173 -5.76 -0.75 -25.64
N ILE A 174 -4.99 -1.67 -26.21
CA ILE A 174 -5.54 -2.83 -26.90
C ILE A 174 -6.18 -3.76 -25.86
N GLU A 175 -7.44 -4.13 -26.05
CA GLU A 175 -8.22 -4.94 -25.09
C GLU A 175 -7.54 -6.26 -24.68
N SER A 176 -6.81 -6.91 -25.59
CA SER A 176 -6.10 -8.16 -25.33
C SER A 176 -4.81 -7.98 -24.51
N SER A 177 -4.29 -6.75 -24.38
CA SER A 177 -3.05 -6.42 -23.68
C SER A 177 -3.14 -6.67 -22.17
N GLN A 178 -1.98 -6.86 -21.53
CA GLN A 178 -1.91 -7.03 -20.08
C GLN A 178 -2.24 -5.72 -19.35
N GLU A 179 -1.84 -4.60 -19.94
CA GLU A 179 -2.07 -3.22 -19.48
C GLU A 179 -3.56 -2.89 -19.40
N TYR A 180 -4.33 -3.23 -20.44
CA TYR A 180 -5.78 -3.06 -20.45
C TYR A 180 -6.41 -3.91 -19.34
N LYS A 181 -6.07 -5.20 -19.25
CA LYS A 181 -6.62 -6.11 -18.24
C LYS A 181 -6.38 -5.64 -16.81
N ILE A 182 -5.17 -5.17 -16.49
CA ILE A 182 -4.85 -4.66 -15.15
C ILE A 182 -5.72 -3.43 -14.81
N ARG A 183 -5.89 -2.52 -15.76
CA ARG A 183 -6.69 -1.30 -15.56
C ARG A 183 -8.17 -1.60 -15.47
N TYR A 184 -8.70 -2.43 -16.37
CA TYR A 184 -10.07 -2.91 -16.38
C TYR A 184 -10.47 -3.48 -15.02
N GLU A 185 -9.65 -4.39 -14.48
CA GLU A 185 -9.87 -4.96 -13.14
C GLU A 185 -9.86 -3.88 -12.08
N THR A 186 -8.85 -2.99 -12.07
CA THR A 186 -8.73 -1.89 -11.11
C THR A 186 -9.96 -0.98 -11.13
N ILE A 187 -10.48 -0.64 -12.31
CA ILE A 187 -11.66 0.21 -12.50
C ILE A 187 -12.92 -0.50 -11.99
N ASN A 188 -13.08 -1.79 -12.25
CA ASN A 188 -14.22 -2.55 -11.75
C ASN A 188 -14.20 -2.68 -10.22
N TYR A 189 -13.03 -2.90 -9.61
CA TYR A 189 -12.90 -2.86 -8.14
C TYR A 189 -13.37 -1.50 -7.59
N LEU A 190 -12.94 -0.39 -8.19
CA LEU A 190 -13.37 0.95 -7.76
C LEU A 190 -14.86 1.21 -8.01
N ARG A 191 -15.40 0.72 -9.14
CA ARG A 191 -16.82 0.81 -9.50
C ARG A 191 -17.71 0.10 -8.48
N GLU A 192 -17.25 -1.04 -7.97
CA GLU A 192 -17.95 -1.80 -6.93
C GLU A 192 -17.78 -1.21 -5.52
N GLY A 193 -17.08 -0.07 -5.39
CA GLY A 193 -16.91 0.65 -4.14
C GLY A 193 -15.80 0.11 -3.24
N PHE A 194 -14.87 -0.69 -3.77
CA PHE A 194 -13.74 -1.22 -3.00
C PHE A 194 -12.67 -0.16 -2.71
N ILE A 195 -12.99 0.72 -1.77
CA ILE A 195 -12.09 1.74 -1.25
C ILE A 195 -11.59 1.32 0.13
N TRP A 196 -10.30 1.02 0.23
CA TRP A 196 -9.66 0.62 1.48
C TRP A 196 -8.45 1.50 1.79
N GLY A 197 -8.11 1.57 3.08
CA GLY A 197 -6.95 2.31 3.57
C GLY A 197 -6.40 1.68 4.84
N HIS A 198 -5.08 1.58 4.97
CA HIS A 198 -4.39 1.10 6.16
C HIS A 198 -3.01 1.74 6.32
N TYR A 199 -2.51 1.79 7.55
CA TYR A 199 -1.15 2.22 7.82
C TYR A 199 -0.19 1.04 7.80
N ALA A 200 0.95 1.17 7.13
CA ALA A 200 2.01 0.18 7.24
C ALA A 200 2.75 0.31 8.57
N ARG A 201 2.86 -0.83 9.26
CA ARG A 201 3.47 -0.93 10.59
C ARG A 201 4.91 -0.43 10.68
N HIS A 202 5.70 -0.61 9.61
CA HIS A 202 7.14 -0.39 9.67
C HIS A 202 7.54 1.04 9.35
N CYS A 203 6.80 1.71 8.45
CA CYS A 203 7.17 3.03 7.91
C CYS A 203 6.09 4.11 8.10
N ASN A 204 4.99 3.80 8.80
CA ASN A 204 3.86 4.71 9.04
C ASN A 204 3.24 5.32 7.77
N ARG A 205 3.58 4.80 6.58
CA ARG A 205 2.94 5.17 5.32
C ARG A 205 1.48 4.73 5.33
N PHE A 206 0.60 5.60 4.85
CA PHE A 206 -0.79 5.27 4.58
C PHE A 206 -0.89 4.67 3.17
N TYR A 207 -1.33 3.43 3.09
CA TYR A 207 -1.62 2.73 1.85
C TYR A 207 -3.13 2.70 1.65
N SER A 208 -3.57 3.04 0.46
CA SER A 208 -4.98 3.00 0.06
C SER A 208 -5.15 2.41 -1.33
N THR A 209 -6.39 2.19 -1.76
CA THR A 209 -6.69 1.83 -3.16
C THR A 209 -6.02 2.80 -4.14
N PHE A 210 -5.98 4.10 -3.82
CA PHE A 210 -5.35 5.13 -4.67
C PHE A 210 -3.82 5.09 -4.68
N THR A 211 -3.17 4.56 -3.63
CA THR A 211 -1.70 4.37 -3.65
C THR A 211 -1.25 3.31 -4.65
N GLN A 212 -2.15 2.40 -5.05
CA GLN A 212 -1.88 1.35 -6.03
C GLN A 212 -2.49 1.66 -7.40
N LEU A 213 -3.17 2.80 -7.53
CA LEU A 213 -3.83 3.19 -8.77
C LEU A 213 -2.77 3.51 -9.83
N PRO A 214 -2.83 2.90 -11.03
CA PRO A 214 -1.99 3.29 -12.16
C PRO A 214 -2.04 4.80 -12.38
N SER A 215 -0.89 5.40 -12.69
CA SER A 215 -0.76 6.86 -12.76
C SER A 215 -1.70 7.50 -13.78
N ASP A 216 -1.95 6.81 -14.89
CA ASP A 216 -2.85 7.24 -15.96
C ASP A 216 -4.35 7.16 -15.59
N LEU A 217 -4.71 6.45 -14.51
CA LEU A 217 -6.08 6.42 -14.00
C LEU A 217 -6.34 7.46 -12.91
N ARG A 218 -5.30 8.12 -12.39
CA ARG A 218 -5.42 9.14 -11.36
C ARG A 218 -6.29 10.37 -11.73
N PRO A 219 -6.33 10.85 -12.99
CA PRO A 219 -7.24 11.94 -13.38
C PRO A 219 -8.72 11.66 -13.06
N PHE A 220 -9.12 10.38 -13.02
CA PHE A 220 -10.50 9.95 -12.76
C PHE A 220 -10.85 9.83 -11.27
N VAL A 221 -9.91 10.10 -10.36
CA VAL A 221 -10.21 10.20 -8.93
C VAL A 221 -11.05 11.46 -8.69
N VAL A 222 -12.14 11.35 -7.94
CA VAL A 222 -13.04 12.45 -7.60
C VAL A 222 -12.82 12.79 -6.13
N ILE A 223 -12.64 14.08 -5.82
CA ILE A 223 -12.47 14.58 -4.44
C ILE A 223 -13.61 15.56 -4.13
N ASP A 224 -14.20 15.40 -2.96
CA ASP A 224 -15.41 16.08 -2.48
C ASP A 224 -16.60 16.03 -3.44
N LYS A 225 -16.76 14.91 -4.16
CA LYS A 225 -17.80 14.69 -5.18
C LYS A 225 -17.72 15.63 -6.38
N GLU A 226 -16.61 16.33 -6.54
CA GLU A 226 -16.37 17.26 -7.64
C GLU A 226 -15.37 16.66 -8.63
N GLN A 227 -15.75 16.64 -9.91
CA GLN A 227 -14.87 16.26 -11.01
C GLN A 227 -14.23 17.52 -11.58
N THR A 228 -13.32 18.12 -10.80
CA THR A 228 -12.50 19.25 -11.25
C THR A 228 -11.08 18.81 -11.57
N ASP A 229 -10.29 19.71 -12.13
CA ASP A 229 -8.83 19.56 -12.17
C ASP A 229 -8.31 19.34 -10.74
N LYS A 230 -7.26 18.51 -10.63
CA LYS A 230 -6.55 18.30 -9.37
C LYS A 230 -5.15 18.86 -9.46
N VAL A 231 -4.63 19.25 -8.30
CA VAL A 231 -3.24 19.69 -8.18
C VAL A 231 -2.50 18.71 -7.30
N TYR A 232 -1.40 18.20 -7.84
CA TYR A 232 -0.46 17.32 -7.15
C TYR A 232 0.67 18.13 -6.55
N PHE A 233 1.04 17.79 -5.32
CA PHE A 233 2.22 18.28 -4.63
C PHE A 233 3.13 17.09 -4.36
N ASP A 234 4.21 16.97 -5.12
CA ASP A 234 5.18 15.85 -5.06
C ASP A 234 6.53 16.32 -4.51
N ILE A 235 6.99 15.74 -3.39
CA ILE A 235 8.28 16.11 -2.80
C ILE A 235 9.43 15.60 -3.69
N CYS A 236 10.15 16.53 -4.32
CA CYS A 236 11.26 16.20 -5.21
C CYS A 236 12.39 15.50 -4.45
N ASN A 237 12.73 14.27 -4.82
CA ASN A 237 13.80 13.52 -4.14
C ASN A 237 13.59 13.45 -2.61
N SER A 238 12.33 13.28 -2.19
CA SER A 238 11.86 13.21 -0.80
C SER A 238 12.86 12.59 0.18
N GLN A 239 13.35 11.41 -0.14
CA GLN A 239 14.26 10.64 0.71
C GLN A 239 15.65 11.28 0.86
N VAL A 240 16.16 11.97 -0.16
CA VAL A 240 17.41 12.75 -0.10
C VAL A 240 17.23 13.96 0.82
N GLN A 241 16.09 14.65 0.69
CA GLN A 241 15.73 15.76 1.55
C GLN A 241 15.59 15.29 3.01
N MET A 242 14.83 14.21 3.27
CA MET A 242 14.68 13.64 4.62
C MET A 242 16.01 13.22 5.23
N PHE A 243 16.93 12.67 4.43
CA PHE A 243 18.26 12.30 4.91
C PHE A 243 19.02 13.50 5.44
N ILE A 244 18.99 14.60 4.71
CA ILE A 244 19.67 15.81 5.15
C ILE A 244 19.02 16.34 6.42
N PHE A 245 17.71 16.47 6.49
CA PHE A 245 17.07 16.93 7.73
C PHE A 245 17.34 16.02 8.93
N ASP A 246 17.49 14.71 8.73
CA ASP A 246 17.96 13.78 9.77
C ASP A 246 19.40 14.10 10.23
N ILE A 247 20.30 14.43 9.30
CA ILE A 247 21.65 14.93 9.61
C ILE A 247 21.57 16.20 10.46
N LEU A 248 20.83 17.22 9.98
CA LEU A 248 20.75 18.55 10.61
C LEU A 248 20.17 18.48 12.02
N SER A 249 19.09 17.71 12.20
CA SER A 249 18.34 17.65 13.45
C SER A 249 19.12 16.95 14.57
N LYS A 250 20.06 16.07 14.23
CA LYS A 250 20.77 15.24 15.22
C LYS A 250 22.24 15.61 15.42
N ASN A 251 22.86 16.36 14.50
CA ASN A 251 24.28 16.63 14.55
C ASN A 251 24.59 18.01 13.95
N LYS A 252 24.30 19.08 14.70
CA LYS A 252 24.56 20.47 14.27
C LYS A 252 26.03 20.67 13.86
N ASP A 253 26.95 20.04 14.58
CA ASP A 253 28.40 20.11 14.31
C ASP A 253 28.78 19.57 12.92
N LEU A 254 28.00 18.66 12.34
CA LEU A 254 28.27 18.17 10.98
C LEU A 254 28.04 19.26 9.94
N LEU A 255 27.17 20.23 10.19
CA LEU A 255 26.93 21.35 9.26
C LEU A 255 28.04 22.37 9.24
N GLU A 256 28.87 22.40 10.27
CA GLU A 256 30.00 23.33 10.34
C GLU A 256 31.11 22.93 9.36
N THR A 257 31.09 21.69 8.84
CA THR A 257 32.03 21.29 7.80
C THR A 257 31.62 21.84 6.44
N LYS A 258 32.60 22.36 5.70
CA LYS A 258 32.39 22.96 4.37
C LYS A 258 31.71 22.00 3.39
N ASP A 259 32.03 20.70 3.45
CA ASP A 259 31.46 19.71 2.54
C ASP A 259 30.00 19.37 2.86
N SER A 260 29.63 19.29 4.14
CA SER A 260 28.24 19.06 4.56
C SER A 260 27.36 20.28 4.28
N ALA A 261 27.87 21.50 4.53
CA ALA A 261 27.15 22.73 4.19
C ALA A 261 26.88 22.81 2.68
N ARG A 262 27.90 22.50 1.86
CA ARG A 262 27.74 22.41 0.39
C ARG A 262 26.72 21.34 -0.01
N PHE A 263 26.72 20.18 0.64
CA PHE A 263 25.76 19.11 0.36
C PHE A 263 24.32 19.51 0.77
N PHE A 264 24.18 20.22 1.89
CA PHE A 264 22.91 20.80 2.34
C PHE A 264 22.36 21.80 1.32
N GLU A 265 23.20 22.74 0.89
CA GLU A 265 22.85 23.73 -0.12
C GLU A 265 22.42 23.06 -1.43
N LEU A 266 23.18 22.07 -1.90
CA LEU A 266 22.90 21.31 -3.12
C LEU A 266 21.50 20.69 -3.13
N VAL A 267 21.05 20.12 -2.01
CA VAL A 267 19.73 19.48 -1.92
C VAL A 267 18.62 20.47 -1.64
N SER A 268 18.93 21.53 -0.88
CA SER A 268 17.96 22.56 -0.51
C SER A 268 17.74 23.60 -1.61
N ASN A 269 18.62 23.65 -2.62
CA ASN A 269 18.52 24.62 -3.70
C ASN A 269 17.34 24.28 -4.63
N ASN A 270 16.33 25.16 -4.63
CA ASN A 270 15.13 25.00 -5.43
C ASN A 270 15.36 25.25 -6.94
N ASP A 271 16.41 25.98 -7.31
CA ASP A 271 16.62 26.41 -8.69
C ASP A 271 17.31 25.35 -9.57
N LYS A 272 17.95 24.35 -8.97
CA LYS A 272 18.79 23.37 -9.68
C LYS A 272 18.34 21.92 -9.44
N ASP A 273 18.40 21.06 -10.46
CA ASP A 273 18.18 19.62 -10.26
C ASP A 273 19.37 19.02 -9.51
N PHE A 274 19.10 18.38 -8.38
CA PHE A 274 20.11 17.77 -7.52
C PHE A 274 21.02 16.81 -8.27
N TYR A 275 20.46 15.97 -9.15
CA TYR A 275 21.25 14.97 -9.86
C TYR A 275 22.10 15.60 -10.96
N SER A 276 21.59 16.62 -11.65
CA SER A 276 22.38 17.43 -12.59
C SER A 276 23.60 18.07 -11.94
N GLU A 277 23.45 18.63 -10.73
CA GLU A 277 24.58 19.20 -10.01
C GLU A 277 25.53 18.11 -9.48
N MET A 278 24.99 16.97 -9.01
CA MET A 278 25.81 15.83 -8.61
C MET A 278 26.68 15.29 -9.75
N ILE A 279 26.16 15.26 -10.99
CA ILE A 279 26.92 14.88 -12.19
C ILE A 279 28.13 15.80 -12.37
N GLN A 280 27.91 17.12 -12.29
CA GLN A 280 28.97 18.12 -12.43
C GLN A 280 30.01 18.01 -11.31
N ILE A 281 29.57 17.76 -10.07
CA ILE A 281 30.47 17.68 -8.91
C ILE A 281 31.33 16.42 -8.97
N ILE A 282 30.73 15.28 -9.31
CA ILE A 282 31.41 14.00 -9.36
C ILE A 282 32.26 13.87 -10.64
N ASP A 283 32.06 14.75 -11.62
CA ASP A 283 32.77 14.77 -12.90
C ASP A 283 32.69 13.39 -13.58
N VAL A 284 31.46 13.03 -13.92
CA VAL A 284 31.12 11.81 -14.62
C VAL A 284 30.41 12.19 -15.91
N ASP A 285 30.86 11.61 -17.02
CA ASP A 285 30.15 11.69 -18.30
C ASP A 285 28.94 10.74 -18.27
N GLU A 286 27.98 11.08 -17.41
CA GLU A 286 26.83 10.25 -17.10
C GLU A 286 25.55 11.06 -17.08
N THR A 287 24.44 10.37 -17.33
CA THR A 287 23.11 10.99 -17.34
C THR A 287 22.48 10.95 -15.96
N ARG A 288 21.43 11.76 -15.78
CA ARG A 288 20.57 11.71 -14.59
C ARG A 288 20.03 10.31 -14.32
N ASP A 289 19.67 9.58 -15.38
CA ASP A 289 19.13 8.23 -15.28
C ASP A 289 20.18 7.20 -14.87
N THR A 290 21.48 7.49 -15.07
CA THR A 290 22.56 6.71 -14.47
C THR A 290 22.80 7.08 -13.00
N ILE A 291 22.87 8.37 -12.68
CA ILE A 291 23.29 8.82 -11.34
C ILE A 291 22.23 8.59 -10.28
N LYS A 292 20.94 8.73 -10.62
CA LYS A 292 19.84 8.53 -9.66
C LYS A 292 19.84 7.10 -9.05
N PRO A 293 19.98 6.02 -9.84
CA PRO A 293 20.18 4.66 -9.30
C PRO A 293 21.44 4.51 -8.43
N LEU A 294 22.57 5.09 -8.84
CA LEU A 294 23.83 5.01 -8.07
C LEU A 294 23.69 5.70 -6.71
N PHE A 295 23.06 6.87 -6.69
CA PHE A 295 22.76 7.61 -5.46
C PHE A 295 21.72 6.88 -4.59
N SER A 296 20.72 6.23 -5.21
CA SER A 296 19.78 5.37 -4.47
C SER A 296 20.52 4.19 -3.84
N HIS A 297 21.49 3.61 -4.55
CA HIS A 297 22.34 2.55 -4.01
C HIS A 297 23.22 3.07 -2.86
N LEU A 298 23.74 4.30 -2.96
CA LEU A 298 24.42 4.99 -1.86
C LEU A 298 23.50 5.10 -0.63
N LEU A 299 22.26 5.57 -0.80
CA LEU A 299 21.32 5.78 0.30
C LEU A 299 20.77 4.49 0.94
N TYR A 300 20.61 3.40 0.19
CA TYR A 300 19.94 2.22 0.71
C TYR A 300 20.84 1.00 0.90
N ASN A 301 21.93 0.89 0.15
CA ASN A 301 22.70 -0.35 0.02
C ASN A 301 24.17 -0.23 0.42
N ILE A 302 24.65 0.93 0.91
CA ILE A 302 25.99 0.97 1.52
C ILE A 302 26.00 0.06 2.74
N ASN A 303 26.65 -1.08 2.59
CA ASN A 303 27.27 -1.78 3.68
C ASN A 303 28.76 -1.76 3.35
N SER A 304 29.59 -1.22 4.24
CA SER A 304 31.03 -1.00 3.98
C SER A 304 31.75 -2.29 3.56
N ARG A 305 31.25 -3.46 3.98
CA ARG A 305 31.76 -4.77 3.55
C ARG A 305 31.53 -5.08 2.07
N PHE A 306 30.52 -4.48 1.45
CA PHE A 306 30.13 -4.78 0.07
C PHE A 306 30.80 -3.89 -0.96
N ILE A 307 31.34 -2.73 -0.59
CA ILE A 307 32.01 -1.83 -1.55
C ILE A 307 33.17 -2.55 -2.27
N GLY A 308 33.94 -3.37 -1.55
CA GLY A 308 34.99 -4.20 -2.15
C GLY A 308 34.45 -5.32 -3.06
N LEU A 309 33.23 -5.81 -2.77
CA LEU A 309 32.57 -6.94 -3.44
C LEU A 309 31.68 -6.52 -4.62
N VAL A 310 31.43 -5.21 -4.81
CA VAL A 310 30.66 -4.76 -5.97
C VAL A 310 31.52 -4.96 -7.22
N ASN A 311 31.09 -5.84 -8.14
CA ASN A 311 31.78 -6.02 -9.42
C ASN A 311 31.44 -4.92 -10.46
N ASP A 312 30.61 -3.95 -10.07
CA ASP A 312 30.24 -2.79 -10.87
C ASP A 312 31.28 -1.68 -10.70
N SER A 313 32.07 -1.46 -11.75
CA SER A 313 33.11 -0.42 -11.79
C SER A 313 32.54 0.99 -11.69
N LYS A 314 31.36 1.25 -12.25
CA LYS A 314 30.73 2.58 -12.22
C LYS A 314 30.30 2.93 -10.80
N LEU A 315 29.69 1.99 -10.08
CA LEU A 315 29.30 2.21 -8.70
C LEU A 315 30.51 2.44 -7.78
N LYS A 316 31.61 1.73 -8.03
CA LYS A 316 32.88 1.94 -7.32
C LYS A 316 33.45 3.33 -7.57
N ASP A 317 33.54 3.76 -8.83
CA ASP A 317 34.01 5.11 -9.19
C ASP A 317 33.16 6.20 -8.55
N PHE A 318 31.84 6.06 -8.65
CA PHE A 318 30.87 6.97 -8.02
C PHE A 318 31.09 7.10 -6.51
N TYR A 319 31.32 6.01 -5.79
CA TYR A 319 31.59 6.07 -4.34
C TYR A 319 32.92 6.75 -4.00
N VAL A 320 33.97 6.49 -4.78
CA VAL A 320 35.28 7.13 -4.56
C VAL A 320 35.15 8.64 -4.72
N LYS A 321 34.52 9.08 -5.81
CA LYS A 321 34.30 10.51 -6.08
C LYS A 321 33.34 11.14 -5.08
N PHE A 322 32.23 10.47 -4.71
CA PHE A 322 31.33 10.96 -3.67
C PHE A 322 32.06 11.15 -2.35
N LYS A 323 32.87 10.17 -1.92
CA LYS A 323 33.67 10.27 -0.68
C LYS A 323 34.70 11.39 -0.75
N LEU A 324 35.28 11.65 -1.93
CA LEU A 324 36.23 12.74 -2.14
C LEU A 324 35.56 14.12 -1.97
N HIS A 325 34.36 14.30 -2.50
CA HIS A 325 33.66 15.58 -2.47
C HIS A 325 32.84 15.82 -1.19
N PHE A 326 32.35 14.75 -0.56
CA PHE A 326 31.50 14.80 0.64
C PHE A 326 31.98 13.83 1.74
N PRO A 327 33.24 13.95 2.21
CA PRO A 327 33.83 13.02 3.16
C PRO A 327 33.06 12.93 4.48
N THR A 328 32.53 14.03 5.01
CA THR A 328 31.80 14.09 6.28
C THR A 328 30.44 13.39 6.15
N VAL A 329 29.71 13.69 5.07
CA VAL A 329 28.43 13.03 4.75
C VAL A 329 28.63 11.52 4.55
N TRP A 330 29.71 11.14 3.86
CA TRP A 330 30.08 9.73 3.68
C TRP A 330 30.36 9.03 5.01
N GLN A 331 31.16 9.63 5.90
CA GLN A 331 31.44 9.07 7.23
C GLN A 331 30.16 8.89 8.05
N TYR A 332 29.25 9.86 7.99
CA TYR A 332 27.95 9.77 8.64
C TYR A 332 27.11 8.61 8.10
N LEU A 333 27.02 8.47 6.77
CA LEU A 333 26.34 7.34 6.13
C LEU A 333 26.93 6.00 6.57
N GLN A 334 28.25 5.89 6.64
CA GLN A 334 28.92 4.68 7.12
C GLN A 334 28.62 4.38 8.59
N LYS A 335 28.60 5.40 9.46
CA LYS A 335 28.29 5.25 10.88
C LYS A 335 26.88 4.70 11.09
N ILE A 336 25.89 5.29 10.41
CA ILE A 336 24.49 4.83 10.46
C ILE A 336 24.35 3.42 9.89
N LYS A 337 25.12 3.07 8.85
CA LYS A 337 24.98 1.80 8.13
C LYS A 337 25.99 0.73 8.54
N SER A 338 26.63 0.90 9.69
CA SER A 338 27.70 0.04 10.18
C SER A 338 27.29 -1.44 10.36
N ASN A 339 25.99 -1.77 10.38
CA ASN A 339 25.50 -3.14 10.26
C ASN A 339 24.21 -3.23 9.40
N LYS A 340 23.93 -4.43 8.87
CA LYS A 340 22.80 -4.71 7.95
C LYS A 340 21.44 -4.31 8.54
N THR A 341 21.24 -4.54 9.83
CA THR A 341 20.01 -4.15 10.54
C THR A 341 19.85 -2.64 10.57
N ALA A 342 20.95 -1.89 10.68
CA ALA A 342 20.96 -0.43 10.68
C ALA A 342 20.67 0.15 9.29
N CYS A 343 21.15 -0.46 8.19
CA CYS A 343 20.77 -0.06 6.83
C CYS A 343 19.25 -0.09 6.61
N SER A 344 18.60 -1.21 6.97
CA SER A 344 17.14 -1.34 6.83
C SER A 344 16.39 -0.37 7.75
N LYS A 345 16.90 -0.13 8.96
CA LYS A 345 16.34 0.86 9.88
C LYS A 345 16.46 2.29 9.35
N PHE A 346 17.53 2.61 8.62
CA PHE A 346 17.75 3.93 8.06
C PHE A 346 16.76 4.24 6.93
N SER A 347 16.57 3.34 5.96
CA SER A 347 15.54 3.54 4.92
C SER A 347 14.15 3.70 5.54
N VAL A 348 13.86 2.88 6.56
CA VAL A 348 12.61 2.96 7.31
C VAL A 348 12.47 4.28 8.06
N LEU A 349 13.55 4.81 8.64
CA LEU A 349 13.56 6.12 9.29
C LEU A 349 13.21 7.23 8.31
N LEU A 350 13.83 7.25 7.13
CA LEU A 350 13.55 8.27 6.10
C LEU A 350 12.09 8.21 5.61
N MET A 351 11.56 7.00 5.39
CA MET A 351 10.13 6.82 5.07
C MET A 351 9.19 7.27 6.20
N ASN A 352 9.58 7.05 7.46
CA ASN A 352 8.80 7.50 8.62
C ASN A 352 8.78 9.03 8.72
N LEU A 353 9.91 9.70 8.46
CA LEU A 353 10.00 11.17 8.48
C LEU A 353 9.11 11.78 7.39
N GLU A 354 9.18 11.24 6.17
CA GLU A 354 8.34 11.64 5.05
C GLU A 354 6.84 11.43 5.38
N SER A 355 6.49 10.26 5.90
CA SER A 355 5.10 9.95 6.25
C SER A 355 4.58 10.81 7.39
N ASP A 356 5.38 11.08 8.42
CA ASP A 356 4.96 11.95 9.51
C ASP A 356 4.70 13.38 9.00
N PHE A 357 5.58 13.87 8.12
CA PHE A 357 5.42 15.19 7.53
C PHE A 357 4.13 15.29 6.71
N ILE A 358 3.95 14.42 5.70
CA ILE A 358 2.80 14.48 4.81
C ILE A 358 1.50 14.17 5.56
N LEU A 359 1.46 13.12 6.37
CA LEU A 359 0.21 12.66 6.98
C LEU A 359 -0.14 13.46 8.24
N ASN A 360 0.82 13.70 9.14
CA ASN A 360 0.52 14.27 10.44
C ASN A 360 0.68 15.79 10.52
N LYS A 361 1.43 16.42 9.59
CA LYS A 361 1.57 17.88 9.53
C LYS A 361 0.67 18.46 8.44
N VAL A 362 0.91 18.08 7.18
CA VAL A 362 0.21 18.66 6.03
C VAL A 362 -1.25 18.18 5.95
N ALA A 363 -1.47 16.88 5.78
CA ALA A 363 -2.82 16.33 5.58
C ALA A 363 -3.75 16.58 6.78
N LYS A 364 -3.22 16.50 8.00
CA LYS A 364 -3.99 16.80 9.22
C LYS A 364 -4.44 18.26 9.28
N LYS A 365 -3.62 19.21 8.81
CA LYS A 365 -3.97 20.63 8.78
C LYS A 365 -4.99 20.92 7.68
N LEU A 366 -4.80 20.38 6.49
CA LEU A 366 -5.77 20.44 5.39
C LEU A 366 -7.15 19.93 5.84
N TYR A 367 -7.18 18.76 6.48
CA TYR A 367 -8.43 18.20 7.00
C TYR A 367 -9.11 19.10 8.04
N LYS A 368 -8.35 19.77 8.92
CA LYS A 368 -8.91 20.73 9.90
C LYS A 368 -9.51 21.96 9.25
N GLU A 369 -8.99 22.35 8.09
CA GLU A 369 -9.52 23.44 7.26
C GLU A 369 -10.59 22.95 6.27
N ASN A 370 -11.08 21.72 6.46
CA ASN A 370 -12.10 21.07 5.62
C ASN A 370 -11.69 20.94 4.13
N ILE A 371 -10.39 20.90 3.86
CA ILE A 371 -9.84 20.62 2.53
C ILE A 371 -9.61 19.12 2.41
N ALA A 372 -10.39 18.47 1.54
CA ALA A 372 -10.23 17.06 1.26
C ALA A 372 -8.98 16.81 0.39
N LEU A 373 -8.32 15.68 0.63
CA LEU A 373 -7.12 15.29 -0.10
C LEU A 373 -7.02 13.77 -0.24
N VAL A 374 -6.21 13.35 -1.22
CA VAL A 374 -5.73 11.96 -1.33
C VAL A 374 -4.21 11.97 -1.27
N THR A 375 -3.65 11.10 -0.44
CA THR A 375 -2.20 10.91 -0.33
C THR A 375 -1.77 9.73 -1.18
N ILE A 376 -0.68 9.88 -1.93
CA ILE A 376 -0.05 8.81 -2.70
C ILE A 376 1.44 8.85 -2.37
N HIS A 377 1.97 7.92 -1.58
CA HIS A 377 3.39 7.92 -1.20
C HIS A 377 3.86 9.26 -0.60
N ASP A 378 4.81 9.94 -1.25
CA ASP A 378 5.40 11.23 -0.91
C ASP A 378 4.70 12.44 -1.54
N GLU A 379 3.57 12.21 -2.20
CA GLU A 379 2.73 13.24 -2.80
C GLU A 379 1.31 13.25 -2.20
N PHE A 380 0.63 14.37 -2.36
CA PHE A 380 -0.80 14.47 -2.11
C PHE A 380 -1.48 15.30 -3.21
N MET A 381 -2.77 15.06 -3.40
CA MET A 381 -3.60 15.79 -4.35
C MET A 381 -4.81 16.42 -3.67
N VAL A 382 -5.19 17.60 -4.17
CA VAL A 382 -6.38 18.37 -3.76
C VAL A 382 -7.11 18.88 -5.01
N ASN A 383 -8.37 19.30 -4.86
CA ASN A 383 -9.06 20.05 -5.91
C ASN A 383 -8.33 21.37 -6.19
N ARG A 384 -8.31 21.79 -7.46
CA ARG A 384 -7.57 22.99 -7.91
C ARG A 384 -7.97 24.28 -7.21
N GLU A 385 -9.22 24.40 -6.77
CA GLU A 385 -9.70 25.54 -5.99
C GLU A 385 -8.97 25.71 -4.64
N HIS A 386 -8.37 24.65 -4.10
CA HIS A 386 -7.61 24.69 -2.85
C HIS A 386 -6.09 24.77 -3.06
N GLU A 387 -5.62 24.91 -4.30
CA GLU A 387 -4.20 24.89 -4.66
C GLU A 387 -3.37 25.84 -3.80
N PHE A 388 -3.71 27.13 -3.80
CA PHE A 388 -2.92 28.14 -3.09
C PHE A 388 -2.87 27.89 -1.59
N ARG A 389 -4.01 27.52 -0.98
CA ARG A 389 -4.05 27.27 0.46
C ARG A 389 -3.28 26.00 0.83
N ALA A 390 -3.34 24.97 -0.01
CA ALA A 390 -2.59 23.74 0.19
C ALA A 390 -1.08 23.97 0.08
N GLU A 391 -0.65 24.80 -0.86
CA GLU A 391 0.74 25.22 -1.03
C GLU A 391 1.25 25.99 0.20
N GLU A 392 0.47 26.97 0.69
CA GLU A 392 0.78 27.72 1.91
C GLU A 392 0.96 26.78 3.11
N ILE A 393 0.01 25.85 3.32
CA ILE A 393 0.10 24.87 4.41
C ILE A 393 1.35 24.00 4.28
N PHE A 394 1.67 23.54 3.07
CA PHE A 394 2.86 22.73 2.82
C PHE A 394 4.14 23.50 3.17
N VAL A 395 4.24 24.76 2.74
CA VAL A 395 5.39 25.64 3.01
C VAL A 395 5.51 25.96 4.50
N GLU A 396 4.42 26.36 5.15
CA GLU A 396 4.36 26.66 6.59
C GLU A 396 4.79 25.45 7.43
N GLU A 397 4.21 24.28 7.16
CA GLU A 397 4.55 23.07 7.92
C GLU A 397 5.96 22.58 7.58
N SER A 398 6.47 22.77 6.36
CA SER A 398 7.87 22.46 6.02
C SER A 398 8.82 23.30 6.85
N LEU A 399 8.65 24.63 6.86
CA LEU A 399 9.47 25.55 7.65
C LEU A 399 9.44 25.21 9.14
N LYS A 400 8.25 24.90 9.66
CA LYS A 400 8.08 24.54 11.07
C LYS A 400 8.72 23.20 11.42
N TYR A 401 8.57 22.20 10.56
CA TYR A 401 8.97 20.83 10.86
C TYR A 401 10.46 20.58 10.56
N PHE A 402 10.99 21.22 9.52
CA PHE A 402 12.36 21.02 9.03
C PHE A 402 13.27 22.24 9.20
N GLY A 403 12.73 23.42 9.50
CA GLY A 403 13.48 24.68 9.49
C GLY A 403 13.78 25.19 8.08
N ASN A 404 13.24 24.55 7.03
CA ASN A 404 13.41 24.93 5.64
C ASN A 404 12.19 24.47 4.81
N VAL A 405 11.97 25.09 3.65
CA VAL A 405 10.94 24.66 2.69
C VAL A 405 11.46 23.44 1.93
N LEU A 406 10.71 22.33 1.95
CA LEU A 406 11.04 21.20 1.08
C LEU A 406 10.89 21.59 -0.39
N LYS A 407 11.78 21.09 -1.24
CA LYS A 407 11.59 21.17 -2.69
C LYS A 407 10.44 20.25 -3.11
N TYR A 408 9.50 20.78 -3.87
CA TYR A 408 8.39 20.00 -4.42
C TYR A 408 8.07 20.42 -5.85
N LYS A 409 7.40 19.52 -6.58
CA LYS A 409 6.84 19.78 -7.90
C LYS A 409 5.34 19.90 -7.78
N LYS A 410 4.80 20.88 -8.48
CA LYS A 410 3.36 21.05 -8.66
C LYS A 410 2.98 20.61 -10.07
N SER A 411 1.91 19.83 -10.21
CA SER A 411 1.34 19.48 -11.52
C SER A 411 -0.18 19.45 -11.47
N ILE A 412 -0.80 20.03 -12.50
CA ILE A 412 -2.24 19.98 -12.72
C ILE A 412 -2.55 18.72 -13.54
N ILE A 413 -3.55 17.96 -13.11
CA ILE A 413 -4.01 16.73 -13.76
C ILE A 413 -5.51 16.79 -14.01
#